data_AF-F4CLQ5-F1
#
_entry.id   AF-F4CLQ5-F1
#
_cell.length_a   1.000
_cell.length_b   1.000
_cell.length_c   1.000
_cell.angle_alpha   90.00
_cell.angle_beta   90.00
_cell.angle_gamma   90.00
#
_symmetry.space_group_name_H-M   'P 1'
#
loop_
_entity.id
_entity.type
_entity.pdbx_description
1 polymer ?
#
loop_
_entity_poly.entity_id
_entity_poly.type
_entity_poly.pdbx_seq_one_letter_code
_entity_poly.pdbx_strand_id
1 'polypeptide(L)' 'MPATTSTTHDSRGFVDAAQVLQELAVHEQGSDPRRAAISASVAALVTACGHHVDQLPPEVTRAAVGLVGAVDRAAGLHR' A
#
# COMPACT_ATOMS: atom_id res chain seq x y z
N MET A 1 10.36 -26.18 13.15
CA MET A 1 10.51 -25.09 12.16
C MET A 1 9.22 -24.27 12.15
N PRO A 2 9.23 -22.99 12.58
CA PRO A 2 8.14 -22.08 12.28
C PRO A 2 8.67 -20.79 11.63
N ALA A 3 8.39 -20.56 10.34
CA ALA A 3 8.72 -19.31 9.65
C ALA A 3 7.68 -18.94 8.58
N THR A 4 6.44 -19.44 8.67
CA THR A 4 5.40 -19.21 7.66
C THR A 4 4.33 -18.20 8.07
N THR A 5 4.39 -17.64 9.28
CA THR A 5 3.37 -16.70 9.78
C THR A 5 3.69 -15.22 9.55
N SER A 6 4.95 -14.83 9.30
CA SER A 6 5.32 -13.42 9.14
C SER A 6 5.00 -12.86 7.76
N THR A 7 5.16 -13.63 6.68
CA THR A 7 4.96 -13.14 5.30
C THR A 7 3.50 -12.80 5.00
N THR A 8 2.56 -13.56 5.54
CA THR A 8 1.12 -13.34 5.32
C THR A 8 0.62 -12.07 6.00
N HIS A 9 1.25 -11.65 7.11
CA HIS A 9 0.89 -10.44 7.83
C HIS A 9 1.35 -9.18 7.08
N ASP A 10 2.56 -9.21 6.50
CA ASP A 10 3.06 -8.09 5.70
C ASP A 10 2.23 -7.88 4.42
N SER A 11 1.92 -8.96 3.69
CA SER A 11 1.17 -8.87 2.42
C SER A 11 -0.23 -8.24 2.56
N ARG A 12 -0.91 -8.43 3.70
CA ARG A 12 -2.24 -7.84 3.95
C ARG A 12 -2.20 -6.33 4.07
N GLY A 13 -1.19 -5.78 4.75
CA GLY A 13 -1.03 -4.34 4.88
C GLY A 13 -0.87 -3.64 3.52
N PHE A 14 -0.21 -4.28 2.56
CA PHE A 14 -0.12 -3.78 1.19
C PHE A 14 -1.48 -3.74 0.49
N VAL A 15 -2.28 -4.79 0.62
CA VAL A 15 -3.61 -4.86 0.00
C VAL A 15 -4.54 -3.78 0.58
N ASP A 16 -4.58 -3.64 1.90
CA ASP A 16 -5.43 -2.67 2.58
C ASP A 16 -5.03 -1.22 2.20
N ALA A 17 -3.73 -0.92 2.21
CA ALA A 17 -3.23 0.40 1.80
C ALA A 17 -3.51 0.69 0.32
N ALA A 18 -3.38 -0.30 -0.57
CA ALA A 18 -3.71 -0.14 -1.98
C ALA A 18 -5.20 0.16 -2.19
N GLN A 19 -6.09 -0.52 -1.45
CA GLN A 19 -7.52 -0.27 -1.50
C GLN A 19 -7.88 1.15 -1.06
N VAL A 20 -7.33 1.62 0.07
CA VAL A 20 -7.52 3.00 0.55
C VAL A 20 -7.10 4.02 -0.50
N LEU A 21 -5.94 3.82 -1.13
CA LEU A 21 -5.43 4.72 -2.18
C LEU A 21 -6.30 4.69 -3.44
N GLN A 22 -6.87 3.52 -3.77
CA GLN A 22 -7.80 3.38 -4.89
C GLN A 22 -9.11 4.12 -4.62
N GLU A 23 -9.66 4.02 -3.41
CA GLU A 23 -10.85 4.76 -2.98
C GLU A 23 -10.59 6.26 -2.99
N LEU A 24 -9.42 6.69 -2.48
CA LEU A 24 -9.00 8.09 -2.52
C LEU A 24 -8.94 8.61 -3.96
N ALA A 25 -8.38 7.82 -4.90
CA ALA A 25 -8.34 8.19 -6.31
C ALA A 25 -9.74 8.44 -6.88
N VAL A 26 -10.71 7.58 -6.57
CA VAL A 26 -12.10 7.73 -7.01
C VAL A 26 -12.73 8.99 -6.40
N HIS A 27 -12.50 9.27 -5.11
CA HIS A 27 -13.00 10.46 -4.44
C HIS A 27 -12.39 11.76 -5.00
N GLU A 28 -11.10 11.74 -5.35
CA GLU A 28 -10.40 12.90 -5.89
C GLU A 28 -10.77 13.19 -7.34
N GLN A 29 -11.26 12.21 -8.10
CA GLN A 29 -11.46 12.32 -9.54
C GLN A 29 -12.38 13.48 -9.97
N GLY A 30 -13.38 13.82 -9.16
CA GLY A 30 -14.29 14.94 -9.42
C GLY A 30 -13.76 16.32 -9.01
N SER A 31 -12.71 16.37 -8.19
CA SER A 31 -12.17 17.61 -7.61
C SER A 31 -10.80 17.97 -8.18
N ASP A 32 -9.90 16.99 -8.24
CA ASP A 32 -8.55 17.12 -8.78
C ASP A 32 -8.13 15.81 -9.50
N PRO A 33 -8.26 15.75 -10.85
CA PRO A 33 -7.94 14.56 -11.62
C PRO A 33 -6.44 14.22 -11.59
N ARG A 34 -5.57 15.19 -11.32
CA ARG A 34 -4.12 14.95 -11.22
C ARG A 34 -3.81 14.22 -9.93
N ARG A 35 -4.41 14.64 -8.81
CA ARG A 35 -4.29 13.93 -7.52
C ARG A 35 -4.86 12.53 -7.61
N ALA A 36 -6.03 12.36 -8.24
CA ALA A 36 -6.62 11.05 -8.50
C ALA A 36 -5.66 10.11 -9.25
N ALA A 37 -5.01 10.60 -10.31
CA ALA A 37 -4.04 9.81 -11.07
C ALA A 37 -2.80 9.43 -10.24
N ILE A 38 -2.34 10.32 -9.34
CA ILE A 38 -1.24 10.02 -8.42
C ILE A 38 -1.67 8.94 -7.44
N SER A 39 -2.81 9.10 -6.76
CA SER A 39 -3.35 8.12 -5.80
C SER A 39 -3.51 6.74 -6.44
N ALA A 40 -4.05 6.66 -7.66
CA ALA A 40 -4.17 5.41 -8.42
C ALA A 40 -2.80 4.80 -8.78
N SER A 41 -1.82 5.63 -9.17
CA SER A 41 -0.47 5.15 -9.50
C SER A 41 0.24 4.59 -8.27
N VAL A 42 0.06 5.22 -7.11
CA VAL A 42 0.61 4.73 -5.84
C VAL A 42 -0.09 3.45 -5.41
N ALA A 43 -1.41 3.34 -5.57
CA ALA A 43 -2.16 2.10 -5.30
C ALA A 43 -1.63 0.93 -6.13
N ALA A 44 -1.37 1.15 -7.42
CA ALA A 44 -0.79 0.14 -8.31
C ALA A 44 0.62 -0.27 -7.89
N LEU A 45 1.46 0.69 -7.48
CA LEU A 45 2.80 0.41 -6.97
C LEU A 45 2.76 -0.42 -5.69
N VAL A 46 1.93 -0.04 -4.72
CA VAL A 46 1.77 -0.77 -3.44
C VAL A 46 1.26 -2.19 -3.70
N THR A 47 0.32 -2.36 -4.63
CA THR A 47 -0.17 -3.69 -5.06
C THR A 47 0.96 -4.54 -5.65
N ALA A 48 1.75 -3.99 -6.57
CA ALA A 48 2.88 -4.69 -7.17
C ALA A 48 3.93 -5.06 -6.12
N CYS A 49 4.22 -4.16 -5.19
CA CYS A 49 5.12 -4.44 -4.08
C CYS A 49 4.59 -5.57 -3.17
N GLY A 50 3.28 -5.58 -2.87
CA GLY A 50 2.66 -6.65 -2.08
C GLY A 50 2.72 -8.02 -2.76
N HIS A 51 2.50 -8.09 -4.08
CA HIS A 51 2.59 -9.34 -4.84
C HIS A 51 4.01 -9.91 -4.91
N HIS A 52 5.03 -9.06 -4.87
CA HIS A 52 6.43 -9.45 -5.05
C HIS A 52 7.29 -9.19 -3.81
N VAL A 53 6.69 -9.04 -2.63
CA VAL A 53 7.38 -8.55 -1.42
C VAL A 53 8.64 -9.35 -1.07
N ASP A 54 8.61 -10.67 -1.27
CA ASP A 54 9.73 -11.59 -1.02
C ASP A 54 10.86 -11.49 -2.05
N GLN A 55 10.60 -10.85 -3.19
CA GLN A 55 11.53 -10.70 -4.32
C GLN A 55 12.11 -9.27 -4.41
N LEU A 56 11.60 -8.33 -3.61
CA LEU A 56 12.06 -6.95 -3.61
C LEU A 56 13.39 -6.81 -2.87
N PRO A 57 14.26 -5.87 -3.31
CA PRO A 57 15.41 -5.47 -2.53
C PRO A 57 15.00 -4.97 -1.12
N PRO A 58 15.78 -5.27 -0.07
CA PRO A 58 15.44 -4.89 1.31
C PRO A 58 15.21 -3.39 1.54
N GLU A 59 15.85 -2.52 0.75
CA GLU A 59 15.65 -1.08 0.77
C GLU A 59 14.27 -0.70 0.24
N VAL A 60 13.83 -1.35 -0.84
CA VAL A 60 12.52 -1.13 -1.46
C VAL A 60 11.42 -1.64 -0.55
N THR A 61 11.59 -2.82 0.05
CA THR A 61 10.64 -3.37 1.02
C THR A 61 10.47 -2.44 2.22
N ARG A 62 11.56 -1.90 2.79
CA ARG A 62 11.47 -0.93 3.89
C ARG A 62 10.72 0.34 3.49
N ALA A 63 11.02 0.90 2.32
CA ALA A 63 10.32 2.09 1.83
C ALA A 63 8.82 1.82 1.62
N ALA A 64 8.48 0.66 1.05
CA ALA A 64 7.11 0.28 0.76
C ALA A 64 6.31 -0.01 2.05
N VAL A 65 6.90 -0.68 3.04
CA VAL A 65 6.30 -0.84 4.38
C VAL A 65 6.11 0.51 5.07
N GLY A 66 7.08 1.42 4.96
CA GLY A 66 6.96 2.78 5.49
C GLY A 66 5.80 3.57 4.87
N LEU A 67 5.60 3.42 3.55
CA LEU A 67 4.47 3.99 2.83
C LEU A 67 3.14 3.38 3.29
N VAL A 68 3.03 2.06 3.37
CA VAL A 68 1.85 1.36 3.89
C VAL A 68 1.48 1.87 5.29
N GLY A 69 2.45 1.97 6.19
CA GLY A 69 2.22 2.51 7.53
C GLY A 69 1.81 3.99 7.54
N ALA A 70 2.24 4.79 6.56
CA ALA A 70 1.79 6.18 6.44
C ALA A 70 0.35 6.28 5.94
N VAL A 71 -0.02 5.45 4.96
CA VAL A 71 -1.40 5.34 4.45
C VAL A 71 -2.33 4.90 5.57
N ASP A 72 -1.96 3.87 6.31
CA ASP A 72 -2.72 3.32 7.42
C ASP A 72 -2.99 4.37 8.52
N ARG A 73 -1.97 5.12 8.95
CA ARG A 73 -2.13 6.23 9.90
C ARG A 73 -3.02 7.35 9.37
N ALA A 74 -2.91 7.68 8.09
CA ALA A 74 -3.72 8.71 7.47
C ALA A 74 -5.19 8.28 7.34
N ALA A 75 -5.44 7.00 7.06
CA ALA A 75 -6.76 6.40 6.97
C ALA A 75 -7.40 6.17 8.35
N GLY A 76 -6.61 6.16 9.42
CA GLY A 76 -7.08 5.94 10.79
C GLY A 76 -7.51 4.50 11.05
N LEU A 77 -6.97 3.54 10.29
CA LEU A 77 -7.31 2.12 10.37
C LEU A 77 -6.75 1.44 11.64
N HIS A 78 -5.62 1.93 12.16
CA HIS A 78 -5.13 1.57 13.50
C HIS A 78 -5.44 2.69 14.50
N ARG A 79 -6.58 2.57 15.19
CA ARG A 79 -6.92 3.28 16.43
C ARG A 79 -7.11 2.28 17.56
#